data_AF-A0A7X9WUQ1-F1
#
_entry.id   AF-A0A7X9WUQ1-F1
#
_cell.length_a   1.000
_cell.length_b   1.000
_cell.length_c   1.000
_cell.angle_alpha   90.00
_cell.angle_beta   90.00
_cell.angle_gamma   90.00
#
_symmetry.space_group_name_H-M   'P 1'
#
loop_
_entity.id
_entity.type
_entity.pdbx_description
1 polymer ?
#
loop_
_entity_poly.entity_id
_entity_poly.type
_entity_poly.pdbx_seq_one_letter_code
_entity_poly.pdbx_strand_id
1 'polypeptide(L)'
;MTIRPHFWFMAGASILLAPTAHAASPVEILIGDAGQRDQDGAILVDLRLLNGDRDPQTVSLPDRIEARIGAAGSVRTVWLERAANVPASLTVPPGGFMRARYCFRAPSDLTLDGATLSIPAWRSQQITVALRSATQVAQAISAPQAPSEPEREAAPPPADRSAGNAFLVNLSAYEPIYAVYGPGTNSEARIQISFKYQLFGSRRADGLPGSWRDGLHFAYSQRMFWDLGGNSSPFRNVDYQPELFYLTPSATLSNGISVSAQGGIRHESNGRDGAASRSINSVYVAPMAAIPLGGDYRLSVAPRLALFVGDKSDNPDIRRYRGITGLFVEIGEDEGLRLSTSTRFNFSSGKGALSADLSYPLPRLLGGGPDLYLFGQSFVGYGENLLDYDRRMTRFRIGVALVR
;
A
#
# COMPACT_ATOMS: atom_id res chain seq x y z
N MET A 1 83.40 43.47 5.81
CA MET A 1 83.91 44.36 4.75
C MET A 1 83.70 43.64 3.43
N THR A 2 83.16 44.35 2.42
CA THR A 2 83.34 44.11 0.97
C THR A 2 82.78 42.83 0.32
N ILE A 3 81.71 42.86 -0.49
CA ILE A 3 81.54 43.36 -1.89
C ILE A 3 81.86 42.30 -2.98
N ARG A 4 80.77 41.85 -3.65
CA ARG A 4 80.55 41.55 -5.10
C ARG A 4 81.45 40.48 -5.82
N PRO A 5 81.29 40.22 -7.15
CA PRO A 5 80.22 39.40 -7.77
C PRO A 5 80.75 38.40 -8.85
N HIS A 6 79.83 37.63 -9.47
CA HIS A 6 79.81 37.04 -10.83
C HIS A 6 81.07 36.33 -11.39
N PHE A 7 80.90 35.11 -11.94
CA PHE A 7 81.29 34.80 -13.33
C PHE A 7 80.65 33.50 -13.82
N TRP A 8 80.25 33.52 -15.09
CA TRP A 8 79.72 32.41 -15.88
C TRP A 8 80.80 31.41 -16.26
N PHE A 9 80.43 30.12 -16.42
CA PHE A 9 81.05 29.24 -17.42
C PHE A 9 80.00 28.28 -18.01
N MET A 10 79.84 28.36 -19.34
CA MET A 10 79.22 27.33 -20.16
C MET A 10 80.16 26.13 -20.27
N ALA A 11 79.60 24.92 -20.22
CA ALA A 11 80.15 23.76 -20.91
C ALA A 11 78.98 22.89 -21.38
N GLY A 12 78.92 22.64 -22.69
CA GLY A 12 77.87 21.88 -23.35
C GLY A 12 78.25 20.42 -23.63
N ALA A 13 77.28 19.75 -24.27
CA ALA A 13 77.27 18.39 -24.82
C ALA A 13 77.06 17.26 -23.77
N SER A 14 76.12 16.31 -23.92
CA SER A 14 75.58 15.72 -25.15
C SER A 14 74.14 15.23 -24.94
N ILE A 15 73.28 15.44 -25.95
CA ILE A 15 71.95 14.84 -26.05
C ILE A 15 72.11 13.36 -26.40
N LEU A 16 71.71 12.48 -25.47
CA LEU A 16 71.31 11.10 -25.78
C LEU A 16 69.79 11.06 -25.66
N LEU A 17 69.11 11.22 -26.80
CA LEU A 17 67.69 10.87 -26.94
C LEU A 17 67.61 9.34 -26.85
N ALA A 18 67.33 8.84 -25.65
CA ALA A 18 66.86 7.47 -25.47
C ALA A 18 65.53 7.29 -26.25
N PRO A 19 65.29 6.12 -26.87
CA PRO A 19 64.06 5.87 -27.59
C PRO A 19 62.85 6.04 -26.65
N THR A 20 61.81 6.68 -27.17
CA THR A 20 60.51 6.82 -26.52
C THR A 20 59.97 5.43 -26.18
N ALA A 21 60.04 5.07 -24.91
CA ALA A 21 59.27 3.97 -24.36
C ALA A 21 57.79 4.26 -24.65
N HIS A 22 57.16 3.45 -25.49
CA HIS A 22 55.71 3.46 -25.65
C HIS A 22 55.11 3.16 -24.28
N ALA A 23 54.49 4.18 -23.67
CA ALA A 23 53.75 4.03 -22.43
C ALA A 23 52.67 2.96 -22.63
N ALA A 24 52.63 1.96 -21.75
CA ALA A 24 51.60 0.94 -21.75
C ALA A 24 50.22 1.61 -21.62
N SER A 25 49.25 1.21 -22.47
CA SER A 25 47.90 1.74 -22.39
C SER A 25 47.29 1.49 -21.00
N PRO A 26 46.59 2.47 -20.40
CA PRO A 26 46.04 2.39 -19.04
C PRO A 26 44.90 1.37 -18.89
N VAL A 27 44.35 0.91 -20.02
CA VAL A 27 43.33 -0.14 -20.06
C VAL A 27 43.91 -1.41 -20.65
N GLU A 28 43.80 -2.51 -19.92
CA GLU A 28 44.19 -3.84 -20.38
C GLU A 28 43.02 -4.51 -21.11
N ILE A 29 43.24 -4.91 -22.36
CA ILE A 29 42.24 -5.62 -23.17
C ILE A 29 42.61 -7.11 -23.22
N LEU A 30 41.73 -7.94 -22.68
CA LEU A 30 41.88 -9.39 -22.60
C LEU A 30 40.83 -10.09 -23.46
N ILE A 31 41.19 -11.23 -24.05
CA ILE A 31 40.22 -12.13 -24.69
C ILE A 31 39.59 -12.98 -23.58
N GLY A 32 38.30 -12.77 -23.32
CA GLY A 32 37.56 -13.45 -22.27
C GLY A 32 37.02 -14.81 -22.68
N ASP A 33 36.48 -14.92 -23.91
CA ASP A 33 35.97 -16.17 -24.49
C ASP A 33 35.99 -16.09 -26.02
N ALA A 34 36.15 -17.23 -26.70
CA ALA A 34 36.02 -17.33 -28.14
C ALA A 34 35.50 -18.72 -28.54
N GLY A 35 34.54 -18.77 -29.46
CA GLY A 35 34.02 -20.04 -30.02
C GLY A 35 32.51 -20.21 -29.94
N GLN A 36 31.77 -19.30 -29.29
CA GLN A 36 30.32 -19.26 -29.39
C GLN A 36 29.90 -18.89 -30.82
N ARG A 37 28.97 -19.65 -31.42
CA ARG A 37 28.38 -19.29 -32.71
C ARG A 37 27.09 -18.49 -32.53
N ASP A 38 26.93 -17.42 -33.29
CA ASP A 38 25.65 -16.71 -33.40
C ASP A 38 24.68 -17.43 -34.34
N GLN A 39 23.49 -16.84 -34.52
CA GLN A 39 22.42 -17.42 -35.35
C GLN A 39 22.78 -17.49 -36.84
N ASP A 40 23.73 -16.67 -37.29
CA ASP A 40 24.22 -16.60 -38.67
C ASP A 40 25.50 -17.44 -38.89
N GLY A 41 25.92 -18.17 -37.85
CA GLY A 41 27.10 -19.04 -37.86
C GLY A 41 28.44 -18.32 -37.72
N ALA A 42 28.45 -17.02 -37.44
CA ALA A 42 29.68 -16.29 -37.13
C ALA A 42 30.15 -16.63 -35.71
N ILE A 43 31.47 -16.63 -35.52
CA ILE A 43 32.11 -16.97 -34.25
C ILE A 43 32.33 -15.69 -33.47
N LEU A 44 31.82 -15.67 -32.25
CA LEU A 44 31.94 -14.56 -31.32
C LEU A 44 33.26 -14.64 -30.55
N VAL A 45 33.87 -13.47 -30.37
CA VAL A 45 35.07 -13.23 -29.58
C VAL A 45 34.73 -12.14 -28.56
N ASP A 46 34.68 -12.52 -27.29
CA ASP A 46 34.38 -11.63 -26.18
C ASP A 46 35.65 -11.05 -25.60
N LEU A 47 35.68 -9.73 -25.45
CA LEU A 47 36.80 -8.96 -24.91
C LEU A 47 36.41 -8.34 -23.57
N ARG A 48 37.39 -8.25 -22.67
CA ARG A 48 37.28 -7.55 -21.39
C ARG A 48 38.30 -6.42 -21.36
N LEU A 49 37.80 -5.20 -21.17
CA LEU A 49 38.61 -4.00 -21.02
C LEU A 49 38.69 -3.68 -19.53
N LEU A 50 39.87 -3.76 -18.93
CA LEU A 50 40.11 -3.58 -17.50
C LEU A 50 40.85 -2.27 -17.27
N ASN A 51 40.24 -1.35 -16.52
CA ASN A 51 40.88 -0.10 -16.15
C ASN A 51 41.44 -0.22 -14.73
N GLY A 52 42.77 -0.28 -14.62
CA GLY A 52 43.48 -0.32 -13.34
C GLY A 52 43.65 1.06 -12.69
N ASP A 53 43.34 2.14 -13.42
CA ASP A 53 43.55 3.51 -12.96
C ASP A 53 42.37 4.07 -12.17
N ARG A 54 42.62 5.22 -11.52
CA ARG A 54 41.66 5.95 -10.70
C ARG A 54 40.77 6.91 -11.48
N ASP A 55 41.07 7.12 -12.76
CA ASP A 55 40.31 7.99 -13.65
C ASP A 55 39.64 7.16 -14.76
N PRO A 56 38.46 7.58 -15.26
CA PRO A 56 37.80 6.91 -16.36
C PRO A 56 38.65 6.98 -17.64
N GLN A 57 38.80 5.86 -18.33
CA GLN A 57 39.61 5.76 -19.54
C GLN A 57 38.74 5.46 -20.75
N THR A 58 38.88 6.25 -21.81
CA THR A 58 38.17 6.02 -23.07
C THR A 58 39.04 5.23 -24.04
N VAL A 59 38.54 4.07 -24.48
CA VAL A 59 39.22 3.19 -25.43
C VAL A 59 38.48 3.20 -26.76
N SER A 60 39.22 3.48 -27.83
CA SER A 60 38.73 3.37 -29.21
C SER A 60 38.85 1.93 -29.70
N LEU A 61 37.75 1.38 -30.20
CA LEU A 61 37.64 0.04 -30.76
C LEU A 61 37.48 0.14 -32.28
N PRO A 62 38.42 -0.34 -33.10
CA PRO A 62 38.30 -0.25 -34.56
C PRO A 62 37.18 -1.15 -35.09
N ASP A 63 36.58 -0.79 -36.23
CA ASP A 63 35.52 -1.60 -36.87
C ASP A 63 36.02 -2.99 -37.25
N ARG A 64 37.31 -3.09 -37.59
CA ARG A 64 37.97 -4.33 -37.97
C ARG A 64 39.34 -4.43 -37.32
N ILE A 65 39.68 -5.61 -36.80
CA ILE A 65 40.98 -5.87 -36.17
C ILE A 65 41.57 -7.20 -36.62
N GLU A 66 42.88 -7.22 -36.79
CA GLU A 66 43.61 -8.44 -37.18
C GLU A 66 43.72 -9.39 -35.98
N ALA A 67 43.35 -10.65 -36.19
CA ALA A 67 43.60 -11.73 -35.24
C ALA A 67 44.36 -12.87 -35.91
N ARG A 68 45.07 -13.66 -35.11
CA ARG A 68 45.83 -14.83 -35.54
C ARG A 68 45.26 -16.08 -34.90
N ILE A 69 44.98 -17.08 -35.74
CA ILE A 69 44.51 -18.40 -35.33
C ILE A 69 45.61 -19.44 -35.56
N GLY A 70 46.04 -20.11 -34.49
CA GLY A 70 46.99 -21.21 -34.53
C GLY A 70 46.30 -22.57 -34.45
N ALA A 71 46.46 -23.42 -35.46
CA ALA A 71 45.95 -24.80 -35.47
C ALA A 71 46.96 -25.74 -36.13
N ALA A 72 47.20 -26.90 -35.52
CA ALA A 72 48.07 -27.97 -36.05
C ALA A 72 49.45 -27.48 -36.58
N GLY A 73 50.08 -26.53 -35.88
CA GLY A 73 51.39 -25.99 -36.24
C GLY A 73 51.39 -24.89 -37.32
N SER A 74 50.22 -24.50 -37.85
CA SER A 74 50.07 -23.38 -38.79
C SER A 74 49.40 -22.18 -38.13
N VAL A 75 49.88 -20.96 -38.43
CA VAL A 75 49.24 -19.71 -38.00
C VAL A 75 48.59 -19.04 -39.20
N ARG A 76 47.30 -18.71 -39.09
CA ARG A 76 46.52 -17.99 -40.10
C ARG A 76 46.05 -16.65 -39.56
N THR A 77 46.06 -15.65 -40.42
CA THR A 77 45.50 -14.33 -40.09
C THR A 77 44.02 -14.29 -40.50
N VAL A 78 43.17 -13.87 -39.58
CA VAL A 78 41.76 -13.60 -39.81
C VAL A 78 41.43 -12.16 -39.39
N TRP A 79 40.33 -11.64 -39.90
CA TRP A 79 39.83 -10.34 -39.50
C TRP A 79 38.60 -10.50 -38.63
N LEU A 80 38.63 -9.86 -37.46
CA LEU A 80 37.48 -9.75 -36.58
C LEU A 80 36.76 -8.43 -36.87
N GLU A 81 35.45 -8.45 -36.91
CA GLU A 81 34.58 -7.28 -37.11
C GLU A 81 33.87 -6.95 -35.80
N ARG A 82 33.80 -5.66 -35.44
CA ARG A 82 33.14 -5.21 -34.21
C ARG A 82 31.63 -5.46 -34.33
N ALA A 83 31.03 -6.09 -33.33
CA ALA A 83 29.60 -6.36 -33.35
C ALA A 83 28.79 -5.05 -33.41
N ALA A 84 27.67 -5.05 -34.15
CA ALA A 84 26.88 -3.84 -34.42
C ALA A 84 26.35 -3.13 -33.16
N ASN A 85 26.20 -3.86 -32.05
CA ASN A 85 25.74 -3.34 -30.77
C ASN A 85 26.87 -2.80 -29.88
N VAL A 86 28.13 -2.79 -30.35
CA VAL A 86 29.29 -2.30 -29.60
C VAL A 86 29.73 -0.94 -30.18
N PRO A 87 29.72 0.13 -29.38
CA PRO A 87 30.11 1.46 -29.86
C PRO A 87 31.61 1.52 -30.21
N ALA A 88 31.97 2.45 -31.10
CA ALA A 88 33.35 2.64 -31.55
C ALA A 88 34.30 3.17 -30.45
N SER A 89 33.74 3.74 -29.38
CA SER A 89 34.49 4.17 -28.20
C SER A 89 33.76 3.73 -26.93
N LEU A 90 34.51 3.20 -25.96
CA LEU A 90 34.00 2.78 -24.65
C LEU A 90 34.75 3.52 -23.55
N THR A 91 34.00 4.14 -22.64
CA THR A 91 34.57 4.70 -21.40
C THR A 91 34.50 3.63 -20.32
N VAL A 92 35.67 3.19 -19.84
CA VAL A 92 35.82 2.21 -18.77
C VAL A 92 35.95 2.95 -17.43
N PRO A 93 35.07 2.72 -16.45
CA PRO A 93 35.10 3.44 -15.18
C PRO A 93 36.38 3.13 -14.37
N PRO A 94 36.79 4.01 -13.44
CA PRO A 94 37.92 3.78 -12.53
C PRO A 94 37.83 2.43 -11.81
N GLY A 95 38.92 1.66 -11.81
CA GLY A 95 38.98 0.34 -11.16
C GLY A 95 37.97 -0.69 -11.68
N GLY A 96 37.31 -0.42 -12.81
CA GLY A 96 36.20 -1.20 -13.34
C GLY A 96 36.53 -1.91 -14.65
N PHE A 97 35.51 -2.51 -15.26
CA PHE A 97 35.66 -3.20 -16.53
C PHE A 97 34.48 -2.96 -17.48
N MET A 98 34.74 -3.07 -18.78
CA MET A 98 33.73 -3.08 -19.83
C MET A 98 33.90 -4.32 -20.71
N ARG A 99 32.83 -4.69 -21.41
CA ARG A 99 32.83 -5.79 -22.39
C ARG A 99 32.70 -5.24 -23.80
N ALA A 100 33.43 -5.83 -24.72
CA ALA A 100 33.28 -5.61 -26.14
C ALA A 100 33.21 -6.95 -26.86
N ARG A 101 32.53 -6.98 -28.00
CA ARG A 101 32.33 -8.20 -28.77
C ARG A 101 32.71 -7.97 -30.22
N TYR A 102 33.49 -8.90 -30.74
CA TYR A 102 33.80 -9.00 -32.16
C TYR A 102 33.29 -10.33 -32.70
N CYS A 103 33.10 -10.42 -34.01
CA CYS A 103 32.75 -11.64 -34.68
C CYS A 103 33.61 -11.86 -35.93
N PHE A 104 33.73 -13.10 -36.37
CA PHE A 104 34.32 -13.43 -37.67
C PHE A 104 33.69 -14.69 -38.24
N ARG A 105 33.76 -14.85 -39.56
CA ARG A 105 33.38 -16.10 -40.22
C ARG A 105 34.63 -16.94 -40.45
N ALA A 106 34.57 -18.19 -40.00
CA ALA A 106 35.62 -19.16 -40.24
C ALA A 106 35.79 -19.43 -41.74
N PRO A 107 37.01 -19.41 -42.28
CA PRO A 107 37.31 -20.05 -43.55
C PRO A 107 36.94 -21.54 -43.49
N SER A 108 36.34 -22.08 -44.55
CA SER A 108 35.83 -23.47 -44.58
C SER A 108 36.93 -24.55 -44.46
N ASP A 109 38.18 -24.17 -44.64
CA ASP A 109 39.39 -25.00 -44.55
C ASP A 109 40.03 -25.01 -43.15
N LEU A 110 39.49 -24.27 -42.17
CA LEU A 110 40.08 -24.10 -40.85
C LEU A 110 39.33 -24.90 -39.75
N THR A 111 40.03 -25.83 -39.11
CA THR A 111 39.55 -26.49 -37.88
C THR A 111 39.79 -25.58 -36.68
N LEU A 112 38.70 -25.11 -36.06
CA LEU A 112 38.74 -24.10 -35.00
C LEU A 112 38.64 -24.66 -33.59
N ASP A 113 38.04 -25.83 -33.43
CA ASP A 113 37.93 -26.44 -32.11
C ASP A 113 39.32 -26.86 -31.61
N GLY A 114 39.77 -26.30 -30.49
CA GLY A 114 41.12 -26.48 -29.97
C GLY A 114 42.18 -25.56 -30.59
N ALA A 115 41.83 -24.67 -31.52
CA ALA A 115 42.77 -23.70 -32.10
C ALA A 115 43.08 -22.56 -31.10
N THR A 116 44.26 -21.95 -31.17
CA THR A 116 44.58 -20.76 -30.37
C THR A 116 44.22 -19.48 -31.10
N LEU A 117 43.62 -18.51 -30.43
CA LEU A 117 43.30 -17.18 -30.95
C LEU A 117 44.11 -16.12 -30.22
N SER A 118 44.71 -15.19 -30.97
CA SER A 118 45.38 -14.00 -30.43
C SER A 118 45.09 -12.74 -31.25
N ILE A 119 45.15 -11.57 -30.61
CA ILE A 119 44.90 -10.27 -31.25
C ILE A 119 46.14 -9.38 -31.03
N PRO A 120 47.14 -9.47 -31.93
CA PRO A 120 48.46 -8.86 -31.69
C PRO A 120 48.43 -7.35 -31.47
N ALA A 121 47.45 -6.65 -32.03
CA ALA A 121 47.29 -5.20 -31.92
C ALA A 121 46.99 -4.73 -30.48
N TRP A 122 46.51 -5.61 -29.60
CA TRP A 122 46.27 -5.28 -28.19
C TRP A 122 47.27 -5.97 -27.27
N ARG A 123 47.43 -7.31 -27.36
CA ARG A 123 48.48 -8.08 -26.67
C ARG A 123 48.73 -9.43 -27.35
N SER A 124 49.86 -10.06 -27.03
CA SER A 124 50.26 -11.39 -27.52
C SER A 124 49.63 -12.57 -26.76
N GLN A 125 48.62 -12.34 -25.91
CA GLN A 125 47.92 -13.42 -25.21
C GLN A 125 47.17 -14.34 -26.20
N GLN A 126 47.22 -15.64 -25.95
CA GLN A 126 46.54 -16.66 -26.74
C GLN A 126 45.51 -17.38 -25.88
N ILE A 127 44.30 -17.58 -26.40
CA ILE A 127 43.28 -18.42 -25.76
C ILE A 127 42.87 -19.56 -26.69
N THR A 128 42.47 -20.71 -26.13
CA THR A 128 41.94 -21.83 -26.94
C THR A 128 40.48 -21.56 -27.30
N VAL A 129 40.15 -21.67 -28.58
CA VAL A 129 38.79 -21.58 -29.11
C VAL A 129 38.10 -22.91 -28.85
N ALA A 130 36.98 -22.87 -28.13
CA ALA A 130 36.13 -24.03 -27.88
C ALA A 130 34.77 -23.80 -28.56
N LEU A 131 34.48 -24.56 -29.62
CA LEU A 131 33.25 -24.35 -30.39
C LEU A 131 32.02 -24.81 -29.58
N ARG A 132 31.10 -23.89 -29.31
CA ARG A 132 29.89 -24.15 -28.51
C ARG A 132 28.63 -23.66 -29.21
N SER A 133 27.58 -24.49 -29.20
CA SER A 133 26.25 -24.15 -29.73
C SER A 133 25.47 -23.29 -28.74
N ALA A 134 24.67 -22.33 -29.21
CA ALA A 134 23.90 -21.40 -28.37
C ALA A 134 23.01 -22.09 -27.32
N THR A 135 22.52 -23.29 -27.62
CA THR A 135 21.67 -24.10 -26.73
C THR A 135 22.40 -24.64 -25.49
N GLN A 136 23.72 -24.86 -25.57
CA GLN A 136 24.53 -25.38 -24.44
C GLN A 136 24.86 -24.29 -23.41
N VAL A 137 24.95 -23.03 -23.84
CA VAL A 137 25.22 -21.90 -22.94
C VAL A 137 24.02 -21.60 -22.05
N ALA A 138 22.79 -21.78 -22.56
CA ALA A 138 21.57 -21.60 -21.77
C ALA A 138 21.45 -22.56 -20.58
N GLN A 139 22.01 -23.77 -20.68
CA GLN A 139 22.04 -24.73 -19.57
C GLN A 139 23.17 -24.43 -18.56
N ALA A 140 24.31 -23.88 -18.99
CA ALA A 140 25.46 -23.62 -18.13
C ALA A 140 25.37 -22.31 -17.30
N ILE A 141 24.46 -21.39 -17.63
CA ILE A 141 24.20 -20.17 -16.83
C ILE A 141 23.28 -20.48 -15.62
N SER A 142 22.72 -21.69 -15.53
CA SER A 142 22.04 -22.13 -14.31
C SER A 142 23.09 -22.48 -13.24
N ALA A 143 23.66 -21.45 -12.61
CA ALA A 143 24.37 -21.64 -11.36
C ALA A 143 23.42 -22.35 -10.37
N PRO A 144 23.87 -23.37 -9.62
CA PRO A 144 23.07 -23.90 -8.53
C PRO A 144 22.73 -22.72 -7.62
N GLN A 145 21.44 -22.41 -7.47
CA GLN A 145 20.98 -21.39 -6.54
C GLN A 145 21.59 -21.73 -5.18
N ALA A 146 22.46 -20.85 -4.66
CA ALA A 146 22.80 -20.87 -3.25
C ALA A 146 21.47 -20.96 -2.48
N PRO A 147 21.37 -21.76 -1.40
CA PRO A 147 20.18 -21.74 -0.56
C PRO A 147 19.93 -20.27 -0.23
N SER A 148 18.83 -19.73 -0.72
CA SER A 148 18.41 -18.38 -0.36
C SER A 148 18.35 -18.38 1.16
N GLU A 149 19.25 -17.67 1.84
CA GLU A 149 19.00 -17.29 3.23
C GLU A 149 17.57 -16.74 3.25
N PRO A 150 16.69 -17.22 4.15
CA PRO A 150 15.34 -16.71 4.20
C PRO A 150 15.48 -15.20 4.33
N GLU A 151 15.00 -14.49 3.30
CA GLU A 151 15.05 -13.05 3.24
C GLU A 151 14.47 -12.56 4.56
N ARG A 152 15.31 -11.91 5.38
CA ARG A 152 14.87 -11.44 6.70
C ARG A 152 13.81 -10.39 6.42
N GLU A 153 12.55 -10.80 6.55
CA GLU A 153 11.41 -9.91 6.44
C GLU A 153 11.65 -8.75 7.40
N ALA A 154 11.68 -7.54 6.85
CA ALA A 154 11.92 -6.34 7.63
C ALA A 154 10.83 -6.26 8.70
N ALA A 155 11.25 -6.01 9.95
CA ALA A 155 10.29 -5.83 11.02
C ALA A 155 9.30 -4.71 10.63
N PRO A 156 8.00 -4.90 10.87
CA PRO A 156 7.01 -3.87 10.58
C PRO A 156 7.36 -2.58 11.32
N PRO A 157 7.07 -1.41 10.73
CA PRO A 157 7.34 -0.13 11.37
C PRO A 157 6.75 -0.07 12.78
N PRO A 158 7.41 0.54 13.78
CA PRO A 158 6.87 0.63 15.14
C PRO A 158 5.50 1.33 15.24
N ALA A 159 5.15 2.15 14.24
CA ALA A 159 3.86 2.82 14.13
C ALA A 159 2.76 1.91 13.56
N ASP A 160 3.13 0.82 12.88
CA ASP A 160 2.19 -0.14 12.34
C ASP A 160 1.61 -1.00 13.46
N ARG A 161 0.44 -0.59 13.94
CA ARG A 161 -0.34 -1.33 14.93
C ARG A 161 -1.11 -2.50 14.30
N SER A 162 -1.13 -2.67 12.98
CA SER A 162 -1.76 -3.82 12.33
C SER A 162 -0.89 -5.08 12.40
N ALA A 163 0.43 -4.89 12.44
CA ALA A 163 1.38 -5.97 12.67
C ALA A 163 1.07 -6.76 13.96
N GLY A 164 1.01 -8.09 13.84
CA GLY A 164 0.66 -8.99 14.95
C GLY A 164 -0.82 -9.04 15.30
N ASN A 165 -1.68 -8.24 14.66
CA ASN A 165 -3.13 -8.25 14.86
C ASN A 165 -3.85 -8.96 13.70
N ALA A 166 -3.68 -10.28 13.61
CA ALA A 166 -4.25 -11.11 12.54
C ALA A 166 -5.78 -10.96 12.35
N PHE A 167 -6.49 -10.53 13.39
CA PHE A 167 -7.95 -10.37 13.37
C PHE A 167 -8.42 -8.92 13.28
N LEU A 168 -7.53 -7.94 13.05
CA LEU A 168 -7.93 -6.54 12.91
C LEU A 168 -8.88 -6.34 11.73
N VAL A 169 -8.76 -7.16 10.68
CA VAL A 169 -9.66 -7.18 9.51
C VAL A 169 -11.13 -7.46 9.87
N ASN A 170 -11.39 -8.09 11.02
CA ASN A 170 -12.76 -8.35 11.48
C ASN A 170 -13.42 -7.10 12.09
N LEU A 171 -12.62 -6.07 12.43
CA LEU A 171 -13.10 -4.80 12.97
C LEU A 171 -13.49 -3.86 11.83
N SER A 172 -14.70 -3.31 11.90
CA SER A 172 -15.22 -2.33 10.93
C SER A 172 -16.13 -1.32 11.61
N ALA A 173 -16.42 -0.21 10.94
CA ALA A 173 -17.38 0.77 11.46
C ALA A 173 -18.81 0.20 11.48
N TYR A 174 -19.64 0.69 12.41
CA TYR A 174 -21.02 0.23 12.58
C TYR A 174 -22.04 1.36 12.46
N GLU A 175 -22.00 2.34 13.35
CA GLU A 175 -22.73 3.62 13.24
C GLU A 175 -21.75 4.76 12.90
N PRO A 176 -22.23 5.97 12.53
CA PRO A 176 -21.37 7.11 12.26
C PRO A 176 -20.42 7.43 13.42
N ILE A 177 -19.21 7.87 13.08
CA ILE A 177 -18.17 8.31 14.01
C ILE A 177 -17.93 9.79 13.78
N TYR A 178 -18.30 10.62 14.76
CA TYR A 178 -18.31 12.08 14.59
C TYR A 178 -18.07 12.83 15.90
N ALA A 179 -17.78 14.12 15.74
CA ALA A 179 -17.85 15.13 16.78
C ALA A 179 -18.59 16.36 16.25
N VAL A 180 -19.65 16.77 16.95
CA VAL A 180 -20.48 17.92 16.58
C VAL A 180 -20.70 18.86 17.75
N TYR A 181 -20.91 20.13 17.46
CA TYR A 181 -21.13 21.20 18.43
C TYR A 181 -22.38 22.02 18.09
N GLY A 182 -23.15 22.39 19.11
CA GLY A 182 -24.34 23.25 19.02
C GLY A 182 -24.59 24.00 20.32
N PRO A 183 -24.38 25.33 20.37
CA PRO A 183 -24.43 26.11 21.60
C PRO A 183 -25.86 26.26 22.16
N GLY A 184 -25.96 26.73 23.41
CA GLY A 184 -27.25 27.08 24.04
C GLY A 184 -28.05 25.88 24.53
N THR A 185 -27.37 24.76 24.79
CA THR A 185 -27.98 23.53 25.33
C THR A 185 -27.11 23.00 26.45
N ASN A 186 -27.62 22.10 27.30
CA ASN A 186 -26.83 21.45 28.36
C ASN A 186 -25.98 20.26 27.85
N SER A 187 -25.67 20.24 26.56
CA SER A 187 -24.99 19.14 25.86
C SER A 187 -24.48 19.69 24.52
N GLU A 188 -23.72 20.79 24.58
CA GLU A 188 -23.34 21.53 23.38
C GLU A 188 -22.51 20.67 22.43
N ALA A 189 -21.57 19.88 22.96
CA ALA A 189 -20.84 18.93 22.15
C ALA A 189 -21.43 17.51 22.27
N ARG A 190 -21.45 16.79 21.14
CA ARG A 190 -21.76 15.37 21.09
C ARG A 190 -20.71 14.65 20.27
N ILE A 191 -20.18 13.58 20.84
CA ILE A 191 -19.19 12.72 20.20
C ILE A 191 -19.75 11.30 20.15
N GLN A 192 -19.58 10.62 19.03
CA GLN A 192 -19.96 9.21 18.88
C GLN A 192 -18.79 8.40 18.34
N ILE A 193 -18.52 7.28 18.99
CA ILE A 193 -17.65 6.22 18.46
C ILE A 193 -18.48 4.96 18.30
N SER A 194 -18.24 4.21 17.22
CA SER A 194 -19.00 3.00 16.95
C SER A 194 -18.22 2.03 16.07
N PHE A 195 -18.20 0.76 16.45
CA PHE A 195 -17.60 -0.31 15.67
C PHE A 195 -18.40 -1.60 15.79
N LYS A 196 -18.19 -2.49 14.83
CA LYS A 196 -18.58 -3.89 14.87
C LYS A 196 -17.38 -4.78 14.61
N TYR A 197 -17.43 -5.97 15.18
CA TYR A 197 -16.43 -7.00 15.09
C TYR A 197 -17.08 -8.30 14.65
N GLN A 198 -16.65 -8.86 13.51
CA GLN A 198 -17.14 -10.14 13.01
C GLN A 198 -16.47 -11.29 13.80
N LEU A 199 -17.26 -12.02 14.58
CA LEU A 199 -16.73 -12.99 15.55
C LEU A 199 -16.03 -14.19 14.91
N PHE A 200 -16.41 -14.53 13.68
CA PHE A 200 -15.87 -15.68 12.93
C PHE A 200 -15.34 -15.28 11.54
N GLY A 201 -14.81 -14.06 11.40
CA GLY A 201 -14.37 -13.51 10.11
C GLY A 201 -13.17 -14.22 9.47
N SER A 202 -12.30 -14.87 10.26
CA SER A 202 -11.12 -15.59 9.74
C SER A 202 -11.48 -16.73 8.78
N ARG A 203 -12.65 -17.35 8.96
CA ARG A 203 -13.14 -18.44 8.10
C ARG A 203 -13.19 -18.06 6.63
N ARG A 204 -13.52 -16.80 6.33
CA ARG A 204 -13.59 -16.29 4.96
C ARG A 204 -12.20 -16.14 4.36
N ALA A 205 -11.23 -15.69 5.15
CA ALA A 205 -9.83 -15.59 4.74
C ALA A 205 -9.24 -16.99 4.47
N ASP A 206 -9.65 -17.99 5.25
CA ASP A 206 -9.25 -19.40 5.09
C ASP A 206 -9.94 -20.13 3.92
N GLY A 207 -10.78 -19.44 3.14
CA GLY A 207 -11.50 -20.01 2.00
C GLY A 207 -12.55 -21.06 2.38
N LEU A 208 -12.98 -21.11 3.64
CA LEU A 208 -13.98 -22.08 4.09
C LEU A 208 -15.37 -21.77 3.51
N PRO A 209 -16.23 -22.78 3.30
CA PRO A 209 -17.61 -22.57 2.89
C PRO A 209 -18.36 -21.65 3.86
N GLY A 210 -19.26 -20.85 3.28
CA GLY A 210 -20.13 -19.95 4.04
C GLY A 210 -20.87 -20.68 5.16
N SER A 211 -20.95 -20.04 6.32
CA SER A 211 -21.55 -20.57 7.53
C SER A 211 -22.50 -19.56 8.15
N TRP A 212 -23.51 -20.04 8.88
CA TRP A 212 -24.33 -19.19 9.73
C TRP A 212 -23.49 -18.44 10.78
N ARG A 213 -22.28 -18.88 11.10
CA ARG A 213 -21.40 -18.16 12.03
C ARG A 213 -20.87 -16.85 11.45
N ASP A 214 -20.83 -16.73 10.12
CA ASP A 214 -20.26 -15.56 9.44
C ASP A 214 -21.11 -14.30 9.67
N GLY A 215 -22.40 -14.47 9.99
CA GLY A 215 -23.27 -13.35 10.33
C GLY A 215 -23.19 -12.90 11.79
N LEU A 216 -22.46 -13.59 12.67
CA LEU A 216 -22.38 -13.24 14.10
C LEU A 216 -21.39 -12.08 14.33
N HIS A 217 -21.88 -11.02 14.96
CA HIS A 217 -21.13 -9.80 15.22
C HIS A 217 -21.33 -9.32 16.65
N PHE A 218 -20.25 -8.83 17.24
CA PHE A 218 -20.30 -7.93 18.39
C PHE A 218 -20.25 -6.48 17.86
N ALA A 219 -21.04 -5.58 18.42
CA ALA A 219 -20.90 -4.15 18.18
C ALA A 219 -20.86 -3.38 19.49
N TYR A 220 -20.27 -2.19 19.40
CA TYR A 220 -20.21 -1.25 20.48
C TYR A 220 -20.37 0.15 19.93
N SER A 221 -21.39 0.86 20.40
CA SER A 221 -21.57 2.30 20.22
C SER A 221 -21.44 3.01 21.56
N GLN A 222 -20.80 4.18 21.57
CA GLN A 222 -20.75 5.05 22.73
C GLN A 222 -21.09 6.48 22.32
N ARG A 223 -22.10 7.06 22.97
CA ARG A 223 -22.55 8.44 22.72
C ARG A 223 -22.21 9.30 23.93
N MET A 224 -21.36 10.29 23.73
CA MET A 224 -20.89 11.20 24.78
C MET A 224 -21.54 12.57 24.58
N PHE A 225 -22.21 13.07 25.62
CA PHE A 225 -22.92 14.36 25.65
C PHE A 225 -22.16 15.29 26.58
N TRP A 226 -21.47 16.25 26.01
CA TRP A 226 -20.54 17.14 26.70
C TRP A 226 -21.18 18.51 26.91
N ASP A 227 -21.34 18.88 28.19
CA ASP A 227 -21.79 20.21 28.60
C ASP A 227 -20.56 21.11 28.68
N LEU A 228 -20.26 21.80 27.57
CA LEU A 228 -19.09 22.66 27.46
C LEU A 228 -19.30 23.98 28.21
N GLY A 229 -20.54 24.48 28.28
CA GLY A 229 -20.90 25.69 29.02
C GLY A 229 -20.99 25.49 30.54
N GLY A 230 -21.08 24.24 31.00
CA GLY A 230 -21.12 23.90 32.42
C GLY A 230 -19.81 24.19 33.17
N ASN A 231 -19.89 24.25 34.50
CA ASN A 231 -18.71 24.48 35.35
C ASN A 231 -17.70 23.32 35.20
N SER A 232 -16.46 23.66 34.82
CA SER A 232 -15.40 22.70 34.45
C SER A 232 -15.73 21.81 33.23
N SER A 233 -16.72 22.21 32.43
CA SER A 233 -17.12 21.56 31.19
C SER A 233 -17.23 20.02 31.31
N PRO A 234 -18.16 19.47 32.10
CA PRO A 234 -18.23 18.03 32.35
C PRO A 234 -19.00 17.30 31.23
N PHE A 235 -18.77 15.99 31.08
CA PHE A 235 -19.74 15.16 30.37
C PHE A 235 -21.05 15.11 31.15
N ARG A 236 -22.12 15.66 30.58
CA ARG A 236 -23.47 15.56 31.14
C ARG A 236 -23.95 14.12 31.17
N ASN A 237 -23.66 13.34 30.13
CA ASN A 237 -24.06 11.95 30.04
C ASN A 237 -23.17 11.19 29.05
N VAL A 238 -22.98 9.89 29.28
CA VAL A 238 -22.34 8.99 28.33
C VAL A 238 -23.23 7.75 28.25
N ASP A 239 -23.71 7.41 27.06
CA ASP A 239 -24.46 6.17 26.83
C ASP A 239 -23.52 5.11 26.24
N TYR A 240 -23.47 3.95 26.88
CA TYR A 240 -22.73 2.74 26.49
C TYR A 240 -23.69 1.73 25.86
N GLN A 241 -23.41 1.29 24.63
CA GLN A 241 -24.31 0.42 23.86
C GLN A 241 -23.59 -0.79 23.24
N PRO A 242 -23.23 -1.81 24.04
CA PRO A 242 -22.77 -3.08 23.50
C PRO A 242 -23.95 -3.89 22.92
N GLU A 243 -23.65 -4.66 21.89
CA GLU A 243 -24.63 -5.40 21.12
C GLU A 243 -24.05 -6.70 20.57
N LEU A 244 -24.83 -7.77 20.61
CA LEU A 244 -24.52 -9.03 19.93
C LEU A 244 -25.65 -9.30 18.94
N PHE A 245 -25.32 -9.44 17.66
CA PHE A 245 -26.32 -9.58 16.62
C PHE A 245 -25.90 -10.57 15.53
N TYR A 246 -26.90 -11.03 14.80
CA TYR A 246 -26.77 -11.77 13.56
C TYR A 246 -27.18 -10.87 12.39
N LEU A 247 -26.32 -10.77 11.38
CA LEU A 247 -26.60 -10.12 10.10
C LEU A 247 -26.70 -11.19 9.02
N THR A 248 -27.84 -11.26 8.34
CA THR A 248 -28.01 -12.21 7.23
C THR A 248 -27.11 -11.81 6.05
N PRO A 249 -26.68 -12.77 5.22
CA PRO A 249 -26.15 -12.45 3.90
C PRO A 249 -27.11 -11.54 3.13
N SER A 250 -26.56 -10.61 2.36
CA SER A 250 -27.35 -9.76 1.47
C SER A 250 -27.77 -10.56 0.23
N ALA A 251 -29.03 -10.47 -0.14
CA ALA A 251 -29.55 -11.01 -1.38
C ALA A 251 -29.92 -9.84 -2.31
N THR A 252 -29.31 -9.79 -3.50
CA THR A 252 -29.63 -8.80 -4.53
C THR A 252 -30.64 -9.37 -5.50
N LEU A 253 -31.79 -8.72 -5.62
CA LEU A 253 -32.87 -9.08 -6.52
C LEU A 253 -32.55 -8.66 -7.97
N SER A 254 -33.26 -9.22 -8.95
CA SER A 254 -33.05 -8.92 -10.37
C SER A 254 -33.28 -7.44 -10.74
N ASN A 255 -34.05 -6.71 -9.94
CA ASN A 255 -34.28 -5.28 -10.09
C ASN A 255 -33.21 -4.39 -9.39
N GLY A 256 -32.12 -4.99 -8.90
CA GLY A 256 -31.02 -4.29 -8.23
C GLY A 256 -31.25 -3.99 -6.74
N ILE A 257 -32.46 -4.22 -6.21
CA ILE A 257 -32.73 -4.03 -4.78
C ILE A 257 -31.97 -5.09 -3.99
N SER A 258 -31.21 -4.65 -2.99
CA SER A 258 -30.52 -5.56 -2.06
C SER A 258 -31.26 -5.63 -0.74
N VAL A 259 -31.50 -6.84 -0.23
CA VAL A 259 -32.21 -7.09 1.03
C VAL A 259 -31.37 -7.89 2.00
N SER A 260 -31.47 -7.57 3.28
CA SER A 260 -30.87 -8.31 4.38
C SER A 260 -31.70 -8.12 5.65
N ALA A 261 -31.31 -8.76 6.74
CA ALA A 261 -31.91 -8.52 8.05
C ALA A 261 -30.85 -8.58 9.14
N GLN A 262 -31.07 -7.78 10.18
CA GLN A 262 -30.29 -7.80 11.41
C GLN A 262 -31.20 -8.16 12.57
N GLY A 263 -30.76 -9.02 13.47
CA GLY A 263 -31.46 -9.30 14.72
C GLY A 263 -30.47 -9.56 15.83
N GLY A 264 -30.75 -9.07 17.03
CA GLY A 264 -29.77 -9.15 18.11
C GLY A 264 -30.29 -8.75 19.46
N ILE A 265 -29.37 -8.80 20.43
CA ILE A 265 -29.55 -8.34 21.80
C ILE A 265 -28.68 -7.10 22.01
N ARG A 266 -29.26 -6.06 22.57
CA ARG A 266 -28.60 -4.79 22.83
C ARG A 266 -28.82 -4.39 24.28
N HIS A 267 -27.73 -4.09 24.96
CA HIS A 267 -27.74 -3.40 26.24
C HIS A 267 -27.45 -1.92 26.01
N GLU A 268 -28.14 -1.04 26.74
CA GLU A 268 -27.89 0.40 26.74
C GLU A 268 -27.92 0.89 28.18
N SER A 269 -26.84 1.51 28.65
CA SER A 269 -26.77 2.11 29.99
C SER A 269 -25.94 3.39 29.97
N ASN A 270 -26.09 4.22 31.00
CA ASN A 270 -25.32 5.47 31.10
C ASN A 270 -24.11 5.41 32.06
N GLY A 271 -23.84 4.24 32.64
CA GLY A 271 -22.72 4.02 33.57
C GLY A 271 -22.78 4.84 34.86
N ARG A 272 -23.96 5.39 35.22
CA ARG A 272 -24.17 6.13 36.48
C ARG A 272 -24.76 5.25 37.57
N ASP A 273 -24.69 5.72 38.80
CA ASP A 273 -25.28 5.08 39.96
C ASP A 273 -26.50 5.86 40.51
N GLY A 274 -27.16 5.26 41.49
CA GLY A 274 -28.26 5.86 42.23
C GLY A 274 -29.39 6.40 41.34
N ALA A 275 -29.93 7.56 41.70
CA ALA A 275 -31.07 8.16 41.01
C ALA A 275 -30.77 8.59 39.56
N ALA A 276 -29.49 8.69 39.18
CA ALA A 276 -29.06 9.02 37.83
C ALA A 276 -28.75 7.78 36.97
N SER A 277 -28.73 6.57 37.58
CA SER A 277 -28.57 5.31 36.85
C SER A 277 -29.69 5.15 35.85
N ARG A 278 -29.35 4.80 34.62
CA ARG A 278 -30.31 4.40 33.60
C ARG A 278 -29.78 3.20 32.85
N SER A 279 -30.66 2.24 32.59
CA SER A 279 -30.31 1.02 31.89
C SER A 279 -31.52 0.39 31.20
N ILE A 280 -31.28 -0.26 30.07
CA ILE A 280 -32.29 -1.05 29.38
C ILE A 280 -31.64 -2.15 28.54
N ASN A 281 -32.26 -3.33 28.52
CA ASN A 281 -31.90 -4.41 27.61
C ASN A 281 -33.02 -4.61 26.59
N SER A 282 -32.65 -4.91 25.36
CA SER A 282 -33.60 -5.14 24.28
C SER A 282 -33.18 -6.29 23.38
N VAL A 283 -34.16 -7.05 22.91
CA VAL A 283 -34.02 -7.95 21.75
C VAL A 283 -34.73 -7.29 20.58
N TYR A 284 -34.18 -7.36 19.37
CA TYR A 284 -34.77 -6.70 18.22
C TYR A 284 -34.58 -7.47 16.92
N VAL A 285 -35.37 -7.07 15.93
CA VAL A 285 -35.21 -7.43 14.51
C VAL A 285 -35.35 -6.17 13.66
N ALA A 286 -34.57 -6.11 12.59
CA ALA A 286 -34.52 -5.02 11.63
C ALA A 286 -34.27 -5.60 10.22
N PRO A 287 -35.32 -5.89 9.43
CA PRO A 287 -35.13 -6.11 8.00
C PRO A 287 -34.62 -4.82 7.34
N MET A 288 -33.83 -4.96 6.29
CA MET A 288 -33.16 -3.86 5.62
C MET A 288 -33.28 -4.02 4.11
N ALA A 289 -33.52 -2.91 3.41
CA ALA A 289 -33.52 -2.87 1.96
C ALA A 289 -32.69 -1.68 1.48
N ALA A 290 -31.91 -1.87 0.44
CA ALA A 290 -31.17 -0.87 -0.29
C ALA A 290 -31.69 -0.82 -1.73
N ILE A 291 -32.26 0.33 -2.11
CA ILE A 291 -32.99 0.54 -3.36
C ILE A 291 -32.20 1.54 -4.21
N PRO A 292 -31.77 1.18 -5.43
CA PRO A 292 -31.18 2.15 -6.35
C PRO A 292 -32.26 3.13 -6.83
N LEU A 293 -31.97 4.43 -6.79
CA LEU A 293 -32.89 5.48 -7.26
C LEU A 293 -32.55 6.01 -8.66
N GLY A 294 -31.44 5.54 -9.24
CA GLY A 294 -30.89 6.05 -10.50
C GLY A 294 -29.70 6.99 -10.26
N GLY A 295 -28.77 7.01 -11.21
CA GLY A 295 -27.45 7.61 -11.00
C GLY A 295 -26.72 6.92 -9.83
N ASP A 296 -25.97 7.70 -9.06
CA ASP A 296 -25.22 7.21 -7.88
C ASP A 296 -26.06 7.25 -6.58
N TYR A 297 -27.36 7.50 -6.67
CA TYR A 297 -28.24 7.60 -5.51
C TYR A 297 -28.81 6.26 -5.08
N ARG A 298 -28.79 6.05 -3.76
CA ARG A 298 -29.40 4.88 -3.11
C ARG A 298 -30.27 5.32 -1.93
N LEU A 299 -31.38 4.61 -1.76
CA LEU A 299 -32.26 4.68 -0.59
C LEU A 299 -32.12 3.40 0.24
N SER A 300 -31.65 3.53 1.47
CA SER A 300 -31.63 2.45 2.45
C SER A 300 -32.76 2.63 3.46
N VAL A 301 -33.51 1.56 3.74
CA VAL A 301 -34.62 1.57 4.69
C VAL A 301 -34.47 0.37 5.63
N ALA A 302 -34.57 0.61 6.93
CA ALA A 302 -34.51 -0.42 7.95
C ALA A 302 -35.52 -0.14 9.08
N PRO A 303 -36.77 -0.62 8.98
CA PRO A 303 -37.68 -0.62 10.12
C PRO A 303 -37.13 -1.54 11.21
N ARG A 304 -37.34 -1.17 12.47
CA ARG A 304 -36.89 -1.93 13.64
C ARG A 304 -38.04 -2.16 14.59
N LEU A 305 -38.17 -3.40 15.03
CA LEU A 305 -39.04 -3.78 16.14
C LEU A 305 -38.18 -4.34 17.27
N ALA A 306 -38.37 -3.84 18.48
CA ALA A 306 -37.65 -4.26 19.68
C ALA A 306 -38.62 -4.73 20.78
N LEU A 307 -38.10 -5.50 21.72
CA LEU A 307 -38.79 -5.87 22.95
C LEU A 307 -37.82 -5.63 24.10
N PHE A 308 -38.28 -4.96 25.15
CA PHE A 308 -37.46 -4.73 26.33
C PHE A 308 -37.50 -5.94 27.25
N VAL A 309 -36.33 -6.41 27.66
CA VAL A 309 -36.14 -7.62 28.46
C VAL A 309 -35.34 -7.32 29.72
N GLY A 310 -35.43 -8.19 30.72
CA GLY A 310 -34.71 -8.02 31.98
C GLY A 310 -35.16 -6.83 32.81
N ASP A 311 -34.29 -6.40 33.73
CA ASP A 311 -34.54 -5.32 34.66
C ASP A 311 -34.58 -3.94 33.97
N LYS A 312 -35.48 -3.10 34.48
CA LYS A 312 -35.76 -1.73 34.04
C LYS A 312 -36.11 -0.82 35.21
N SER A 313 -35.80 -1.20 36.45
CA SER A 313 -36.16 -0.45 37.66
C SER A 313 -35.70 1.00 37.63
N ASP A 314 -34.56 1.27 36.99
CA ASP A 314 -33.96 2.59 36.83
C ASP A 314 -34.80 3.56 35.96
N ASN A 315 -35.65 3.01 35.09
CA ASN A 315 -36.49 3.76 34.17
C ASN A 315 -37.72 2.92 33.75
N PRO A 316 -38.67 2.66 34.66
CA PRO A 316 -39.76 1.69 34.44
C PRO A 316 -40.71 2.10 33.32
N ASP A 317 -40.87 3.40 33.08
CA ASP A 317 -41.78 3.98 32.09
C ASP A 317 -41.09 4.33 30.76
N ILE A 318 -39.83 3.91 30.54
CA ILE A 318 -39.06 4.22 29.31
C ILE A 318 -39.79 3.86 28.01
N ARG A 319 -40.59 2.79 28.01
CA ARG A 319 -41.42 2.39 26.87
C ARG A 319 -42.39 3.49 26.47
N ARG A 320 -42.93 4.26 27.42
CA ARG A 320 -43.84 5.37 27.14
C ARG A 320 -43.22 6.42 26.23
N TYR A 321 -41.90 6.61 26.28
CA TYR A 321 -41.21 7.68 25.53
C TYR A 321 -40.51 7.16 24.27
N ARG A 322 -39.79 6.03 24.39
CA ARG A 322 -39.03 5.46 23.27
C ARG A 322 -39.84 4.56 22.36
N GLY A 323 -40.95 4.01 22.87
CA GLY A 323 -41.70 2.97 22.17
C GLY A 323 -40.87 1.71 21.96
N ILE A 324 -41.34 0.87 21.04
CA ILE A 324 -40.68 -0.38 20.65
C ILE A 324 -40.44 -0.47 19.14
N THR A 325 -40.86 0.55 18.40
CA THR A 325 -40.73 0.65 16.95
C THR A 325 -39.81 1.80 16.58
N GLY A 326 -38.99 1.58 15.57
CA GLY A 326 -38.18 2.63 14.96
C GLY A 326 -38.08 2.42 13.46
N LEU A 327 -37.63 3.47 12.78
CA LEU A 327 -37.37 3.42 11.34
C LEU A 327 -36.09 4.20 11.06
N PHE A 328 -35.13 3.52 10.44
CA PHE A 328 -33.96 4.14 9.84
C PHE A 328 -34.21 4.30 8.34
N VAL A 329 -33.90 5.49 7.81
CA VAL A 329 -33.92 5.79 6.38
C VAL A 329 -32.68 6.58 6.03
N GLU A 330 -31.97 6.18 5.00
CA GLU A 330 -30.82 6.90 4.45
C GLU A 330 -30.99 7.09 2.95
N ILE A 331 -30.73 8.30 2.47
CA ILE A 331 -30.69 8.63 1.04
C ILE A 331 -29.41 9.40 0.74
N GLY A 332 -28.72 9.01 -0.33
CA GLY A 332 -27.54 9.76 -0.75
C GLY A 332 -26.73 9.08 -1.82
N GLU A 333 -25.67 9.78 -2.21
CA GLU A 333 -24.61 9.30 -3.08
C GLU A 333 -23.45 8.77 -2.23
N ASP A 334 -22.81 7.68 -2.67
CA ASP A 334 -21.70 7.05 -1.93
C ASP A 334 -20.51 8.01 -1.74
N GLU A 335 -20.26 8.88 -2.72
CA GLU A 335 -19.22 9.93 -2.67
C GLU A 335 -19.76 11.37 -2.59
N GLY A 336 -21.07 11.56 -2.41
CA GLY A 336 -21.70 12.88 -2.46
C GLY A 336 -22.45 13.24 -1.18
N LEU A 337 -23.56 13.96 -1.31
CA LEU A 337 -24.42 14.31 -0.18
C LEU A 337 -25.14 13.05 0.36
N ARG A 338 -25.21 12.91 1.68
CA ARG A 338 -25.96 11.84 2.34
C ARG A 338 -26.79 12.40 3.48
N LEU A 339 -28.07 12.05 3.52
CA LEU A 339 -29.00 12.31 4.61
C LEU A 339 -29.41 10.97 5.22
N SER A 340 -29.16 10.79 6.51
CA SER A 340 -29.68 9.67 7.28
C SER A 340 -30.64 10.16 8.35
N THR A 341 -31.66 9.36 8.63
CA THR A 341 -32.69 9.65 9.62
C THR A 341 -32.97 8.42 10.44
N SER A 342 -33.18 8.60 11.74
CA SER A 342 -33.59 7.55 12.65
C SER A 342 -34.74 8.04 13.50
N THR A 343 -35.82 7.27 13.51
CA THR A 343 -37.01 7.57 14.30
C THR A 343 -37.27 6.52 15.36
N ARG A 344 -37.92 6.95 16.44
CA ARG A 344 -38.52 6.09 17.46
C ARG A 344 -39.93 6.59 17.70
N PHE A 345 -40.89 5.68 17.79
CA PHE A 345 -42.28 6.07 18.03
C PHE A 345 -42.98 5.07 18.95
N ASN A 346 -43.83 5.60 19.82
CA ASN A 346 -44.78 4.83 20.61
C ASN A 346 -46.20 5.22 20.18
N PHE A 347 -46.85 4.36 19.42
CA PHE A 347 -48.22 4.56 18.94
C PHE A 347 -49.25 4.71 20.08
N SER A 348 -49.02 4.09 21.24
CA SER A 348 -49.97 4.15 22.37
C SER A 348 -49.88 5.48 23.13
N SER A 349 -48.69 6.08 23.26
CA SER A 349 -48.51 7.34 23.99
C SER A 349 -48.42 8.58 23.08
N GLY A 350 -48.26 8.39 21.77
CA GLY A 350 -47.98 9.44 20.79
C GLY A 350 -46.59 10.07 20.92
N LYS A 351 -45.72 9.53 21.79
CA LYS A 351 -44.36 10.05 22.00
C LYS A 351 -43.37 9.40 21.05
N GLY A 352 -42.31 10.12 20.74
CA GLY A 352 -41.25 9.63 19.89
C GLY A 352 -40.12 10.62 19.74
N ALA A 353 -39.20 10.31 18.84
CA ALA A 353 -38.10 11.16 18.44
C ALA A 353 -37.71 10.93 16.99
N LEU A 354 -37.15 11.97 16.38
CA LEU A 354 -36.51 11.97 15.08
C LEU A 354 -35.09 12.52 15.25
N SER A 355 -34.12 11.78 14.74
CA SER A 355 -32.76 12.25 14.51
C SER A 355 -32.54 12.32 13.01
N ALA A 356 -31.89 13.37 12.53
CA ALA A 356 -31.47 13.49 11.14
C ALA A 356 -30.05 14.02 11.07
N ASP A 357 -29.21 13.32 10.31
CA ASP A 357 -27.81 13.62 10.12
C ASP A 357 -27.54 13.84 8.61
N LEU A 358 -26.88 14.94 8.28
CA LEU A 358 -26.51 15.33 6.92
C LEU A 358 -24.99 15.37 6.80
N SER A 359 -24.44 14.77 5.75
CA SER A 359 -22.99 14.74 5.55
C SER A 359 -22.57 15.02 4.11
N TYR A 360 -21.40 15.65 3.95
CA TYR A 360 -20.78 15.91 2.65
C TYR A 360 -19.24 15.81 2.75
N PRO A 361 -18.53 15.19 1.78
CA PRO A 361 -17.08 15.02 1.86
C PRO A 361 -16.36 16.37 1.75
N LEU A 362 -15.55 16.71 2.74
CA LEU A 362 -14.74 17.93 2.71
C LEU A 362 -13.79 17.99 1.49
N PRO A 363 -13.22 16.88 1.00
CA PRO A 363 -12.37 16.94 -0.18
C PRO A 363 -13.02 17.49 -1.44
N ARG A 364 -14.32 17.24 -1.62
CA ARG A 364 -15.09 17.82 -2.73
C ARG A 364 -15.43 19.29 -2.53
N LEU A 365 -15.57 19.73 -1.27
CA LEU A 365 -15.88 21.12 -0.93
C LEU A 365 -14.64 22.02 -0.98
N LEU A 366 -13.50 21.50 -0.54
CA LEU A 366 -12.26 22.25 -0.36
C LEU A 366 -11.24 22.05 -1.51
N GLY A 367 -11.49 21.12 -2.43
CA GLY A 367 -10.58 20.78 -3.53
C GLY A 367 -9.34 19.98 -3.09
N GLY A 368 -9.44 19.26 -1.98
CA GLY A 368 -8.33 18.51 -1.35
C GLY A 368 -8.63 18.19 0.12
N GLY A 369 -7.69 17.60 0.85
CA GLY A 369 -7.93 17.18 2.25
C GLY A 369 -8.38 18.31 3.20
N PRO A 370 -8.85 17.98 4.41
CA PRO A 370 -8.73 16.66 5.06
C PRO A 370 -9.79 15.65 4.62
N ASP A 371 -9.46 14.35 4.73
CA ASP A 371 -10.36 13.23 4.43
C ASP A 371 -11.38 13.02 5.55
N LEU A 372 -12.28 13.99 5.67
CA LEU A 372 -13.37 14.05 6.65
C LEU A 372 -14.66 14.45 5.94
N TYR A 373 -15.78 14.27 6.63
CA TYR A 373 -17.08 14.76 6.18
C TYR A 373 -17.49 15.98 7.01
N LEU A 374 -17.97 17.03 6.35
CA LEU A 374 -18.80 18.04 7.01
C LEU A 374 -20.06 17.34 7.49
N PHE A 375 -20.45 17.55 8.74
CA PHE A 375 -21.53 16.80 9.37
C PHE A 375 -22.48 17.74 10.12
N GLY A 376 -23.75 17.75 9.74
CA GLY A 376 -24.82 18.45 10.44
C GLY A 376 -25.75 17.45 11.11
N GLN A 377 -26.13 17.69 12.36
CA GLN A 377 -27.01 16.84 13.14
C GLN A 377 -28.20 17.64 13.67
N SER A 378 -29.38 17.04 13.62
CA SER A 378 -30.57 17.53 14.29
C SER A 378 -31.26 16.42 15.08
N PHE A 379 -31.84 16.80 16.21
CA PHE A 379 -32.66 15.92 17.04
C PHE A 379 -33.92 16.67 17.47
N VAL A 380 -35.07 15.99 17.43
CA VAL A 380 -36.33 16.49 17.98
C VAL A 380 -37.12 15.35 18.61
N GLY A 381 -37.58 15.55 19.84
CA GLY A 381 -38.45 14.58 20.55
C GLY A 381 -37.89 14.17 21.90
N TYR A 382 -38.22 12.95 22.34
CA TYR A 382 -37.88 12.44 23.66
C TYR A 382 -36.62 11.58 23.68
N GLY A 383 -35.79 11.72 24.71
CA GLY A 383 -34.70 10.78 24.98
C GLY A 383 -33.61 10.75 23.92
N GLU A 384 -32.98 11.91 23.69
CA GLU A 384 -31.74 11.98 22.90
C GLU A 384 -30.66 11.09 23.52
N ASN A 385 -30.60 11.11 24.85
CA ASN A 385 -29.73 10.29 25.69
C ASN A 385 -30.56 9.55 26.74
N LEU A 386 -29.95 8.58 27.43
CA LEU A 386 -30.68 7.74 28.37
C LEU A 386 -31.02 8.47 29.68
N LEU A 387 -30.18 9.39 30.15
CA LEU A 387 -30.44 10.20 31.35
C LEU A 387 -31.71 11.04 31.23
N ASP A 388 -31.92 11.62 30.05
CA ASP A 388 -33.04 12.49 29.71
C ASP A 388 -34.12 11.76 28.87
N TYR A 389 -34.29 10.44 29.05
CA TYR A 389 -35.20 9.61 28.23
C TYR A 389 -36.65 10.10 28.21
N ASP A 390 -37.07 10.77 29.28
CA ASP A 390 -38.42 11.28 29.51
C ASP A 390 -38.59 12.77 29.16
N ARG A 391 -37.51 13.45 28.76
CA ARG A 391 -37.52 14.88 28.41
C ARG A 391 -37.60 15.10 26.91
N ARG A 392 -38.45 16.04 26.51
CA ARG A 392 -38.53 16.51 25.13
C ARG A 392 -37.50 17.61 24.90
N MET A 393 -36.74 17.51 23.81
CA MET A 393 -35.75 18.52 23.44
C MET A 393 -35.62 18.65 21.92
N THR A 394 -35.05 19.77 21.51
CA THR A 394 -34.60 20.03 20.14
C THR A 394 -33.12 20.37 20.20
N ARG A 395 -32.34 19.80 19.28
CA ARG A 395 -30.91 20.04 19.14
C ARG A 395 -30.55 20.23 17.68
N PHE A 396 -29.62 21.13 17.43
CA PHE A 396 -28.98 21.31 16.15
C PHE A 396 -27.48 21.47 16.40
N ARG A 397 -26.66 20.70 15.71
CA ARG A 397 -25.21 20.68 15.88
C ARG A 397 -24.53 20.56 14.52
N ILE A 398 -23.34 21.12 14.40
CA ILE A 398 -22.49 21.00 13.21
C ILE A 398 -21.10 20.57 13.65
N GLY A 399 -20.41 19.78 12.84
CA GLY A 399 -19.04 19.38 13.07
C GLY A 399 -18.52 18.51 11.96
N VAL A 400 -17.76 17.49 12.32
CA VAL A 400 -17.07 16.60 11.39
C VAL A 400 -17.34 15.14 11.71
N ALA A 401 -17.34 14.31 10.67
CA ALA A 401 -17.39 12.86 10.80
C ALA A 401 -16.19 12.22 10.11
N LEU A 402 -15.70 11.12 10.71
CA LEU A 402 -14.70 10.23 10.14
C LEU A 402 -15.39 9.10 9.37
N VAL A 403 -16.56 8.67 9.86
CA VAL A 403 -17.43 7.69 9.22
C VAL A 403 -18.86 8.24 9.25
N ARG A 404 -19.56 8.14 8.13
CA ARG A 404 -20.89 8.71 7.90
C ARG A 404 -21.95 7.67 7.57
#